data_AF-A0A257SQB5-F1
#
_entry.id   AF-A0A257SQB5-F1
#
_cell.length_a   1.000
_cell.length_b   1.000
_cell.length_c   1.000
_cell.angle_alpha   90.00
_cell.angle_beta   90.00
_cell.angle_gamma   90.00
#
_symmetry.space_group_name_H-M   'P 1'
#
loop_
_entity.id
_entity.type
_entity.pdbx_description
1 polymer ?
#
loop_
_entity_poly.entity_id
_entity_poly.type
_entity_poly.pdbx_seq_one_letter_code
_entity_poly.pdbx_strand_id
1 'polypeptide(L)'
;MISAISTPNSYALPTNAILADQSQLTMLNQELATGQAISNPGGNPTAASQNVQITQQIAALTLDGETAGLAQSSLQTLSSTIGSISSLVQSLRQTALTAANGTVNGQDRQALAISVNEGLQQLLQLGNSQTPDGNYLLSGSQSSTSPF
;
A
#
# COMPACT_ATOMS: atom_id res chain seq x y z
N MET A 1 24.67 -16.58 -79.51
CA MET A 1 25.55 -15.80 -78.61
C MET A 1 24.67 -14.85 -77.80
N ILE A 2 24.68 -15.07 -76.47
CA ILE A 2 24.26 -14.20 -75.35
C ILE A 2 22.76 -13.85 -75.24
N SER A 3 22.05 -14.65 -74.44
CA SER A 3 20.75 -14.32 -73.86
C SER A 3 20.92 -13.19 -72.83
N ALA A 4 20.23 -12.07 -73.03
CA ALA A 4 20.00 -11.10 -71.96
C ALA A 4 19.06 -11.76 -70.94
N ILE A 5 19.64 -12.13 -69.80
CA ILE A 5 18.91 -12.63 -68.64
C ILE A 5 17.95 -11.52 -68.18
N SER A 6 16.65 -11.75 -68.36
CA SER A 6 15.60 -10.93 -67.79
C SER A 6 15.49 -11.33 -66.31
N THR A 7 16.14 -10.59 -65.44
CA THR A 7 16.04 -10.70 -63.98
C THR A 7 15.12 -9.63 -63.36
N PRO A 8 13.79 -9.67 -63.59
CA PRO A 8 12.86 -9.06 -62.64
C PRO A 8 12.45 -10.05 -61.53
N ASN A 9 12.24 -11.33 -61.89
CA ASN A 9 11.70 -12.33 -60.97
C ASN A 9 12.76 -12.96 -60.04
N SER A 10 14.03 -12.99 -60.43
CA SER A 10 15.11 -13.62 -59.68
C SER A 10 15.61 -12.75 -58.52
N TYR A 11 15.41 -11.43 -58.56
CA TYR A 11 15.68 -10.54 -57.42
C TYR A 11 14.46 -10.42 -56.50
N ALA A 12 13.24 -10.67 -56.97
CA ALA A 12 12.04 -10.60 -56.13
C ALA A 12 12.02 -11.65 -55.01
N LEU A 13 12.51 -12.87 -55.27
CA LEU A 13 12.61 -13.95 -54.29
C LEU A 13 13.54 -13.62 -53.10
N PRO A 14 14.81 -13.20 -53.31
CA PRO A 14 15.68 -12.81 -52.21
C PRO A 14 15.20 -11.53 -51.50
N THR A 15 14.57 -10.59 -52.21
CA THR A 15 14.04 -9.37 -51.56
C THR A 15 12.88 -9.69 -50.62
N ASN A 16 11.99 -10.61 -51.00
CA ASN A 16 10.91 -11.08 -50.12
C ASN A 16 11.43 -11.86 -48.91
N ALA A 17 12.49 -12.65 -49.07
CA ALA A 17 13.15 -13.33 -47.95
C ALA A 17 13.78 -12.31 -46.98
N ILE A 18 14.46 -11.29 -47.50
CA ILE A 18 15.05 -10.22 -46.68
C ILE A 18 13.99 -9.41 -45.91
N LEU A 19 12.83 -9.15 -46.54
CA LEU A 19 11.71 -8.46 -45.88
C LEU A 19 11.11 -9.31 -44.75
N ALA A 20 10.99 -10.63 -44.95
CA ALA A 20 10.53 -11.55 -43.92
C ALA A 20 11.50 -11.61 -42.73
N ASP A 21 12.81 -11.72 -43.01
CA ASP A 21 13.85 -11.75 -41.99
C ASP A 21 13.89 -10.43 -41.18
N GLN A 22 13.75 -9.27 -41.83
CA GLN A 22 13.67 -7.97 -41.13
C GLN A 22 12.45 -7.88 -40.21
N SER A 23 11.30 -8.38 -40.65
CA SER A 23 10.09 -8.42 -39.82
C SER A 23 10.30 -9.32 -38.60
N GLN A 24 10.93 -10.49 -38.79
CA GLN A 24 11.19 -11.42 -37.70
C GLN A 24 12.21 -10.86 -36.70
N LEU A 25 13.26 -10.19 -37.18
CA LEU A 25 14.23 -9.49 -36.34
C LEU A 25 13.59 -8.34 -35.53
N THR A 26 12.63 -7.62 -36.12
CA THR A 26 11.92 -6.54 -35.43
C THR A 26 11.05 -7.10 -34.30
N MET A 27 10.32 -8.20 -34.55
CA MET A 27 9.55 -8.89 -33.51
C MET A 27 10.44 -9.41 -32.39
N LEU A 28 11.57 -10.06 -32.73
CA LEU A 28 12.50 -10.58 -31.74
C LEU A 28 13.14 -9.47 -30.90
N ASN A 29 13.48 -8.33 -31.50
CA ASN A 29 13.94 -7.16 -30.75
C ASN A 29 12.87 -6.61 -29.81
N GLN A 30 11.60 -6.67 -30.20
CA GLN A 30 10.49 -6.22 -29.36
C GLN A 30 10.22 -7.19 -28.20
N GLU A 31 10.28 -8.50 -28.44
CA GLU A 31 10.23 -9.53 -27.39
C GLU A 31 11.41 -9.42 -26.42
N LEU A 32 12.62 -9.12 -26.92
CA LEU A 32 13.81 -8.89 -26.10
C LEU A 32 13.70 -7.62 -25.25
N ALA A 33 13.17 -6.53 -25.82
CA ALA A 33 13.01 -5.26 -25.11
C ALA A 33 11.89 -5.31 -24.05
N THR A 34 10.83 -6.07 -24.30
CA THR A 34 9.69 -6.19 -23.38
C THR A 34 9.81 -7.37 -22.41
N GLY A 35 10.69 -8.34 -22.71
CA GLY A 35 10.80 -9.60 -21.99
C GLY A 35 9.58 -10.52 -22.12
N GLN A 36 8.61 -10.17 -22.98
CA GLN A 36 7.36 -10.90 -23.17
C GLN A 36 7.38 -11.64 -24.50
N ALA A 37 7.26 -12.97 -24.46
CA ALA A 37 7.23 -13.83 -25.64
C ALA A 37 5.97 -13.67 -26.53
N ILE A 38 4.99 -12.87 -26.10
CA ILE A 38 3.75 -12.62 -26.85
C ILE A 38 3.57 -11.11 -26.95
N SER A 39 4.35 -10.48 -27.83
CA SER A 39 4.25 -9.04 -28.07
C SER A 39 3.13 -8.66 -29.05
N ASN A 40 2.56 -9.62 -29.79
CA ASN A 40 1.53 -9.36 -30.81
C ASN A 40 0.21 -10.09 -30.51
N PRO A 41 -0.86 -9.38 -30.14
CA PRO A 41 -2.21 -9.95 -29.97
C PRO A 41 -2.73 -10.67 -31.22
N GLY A 42 -2.22 -10.32 -32.40
CA GLY A 42 -2.57 -10.96 -33.67
C GLY A 42 -2.01 -12.38 -33.86
N GLY A 43 -0.95 -12.76 -33.15
CA GLY A 43 -0.30 -14.09 -33.29
C GLY A 43 -0.95 -15.20 -32.46
N ASN A 44 -1.56 -14.85 -31.32
CA ASN A 44 -2.34 -15.77 -30.49
C ASN A 44 -3.33 -14.98 -29.60
N PRO A 45 -4.56 -14.70 -30.08
CA PRO A 45 -5.52 -13.88 -29.35
C PRO A 45 -5.98 -14.52 -28.02
N THR A 46 -5.95 -15.84 -27.91
CA THR A 46 -6.28 -16.57 -26.67
C THR A 46 -5.21 -16.34 -25.60
N ALA A 47 -3.94 -16.49 -25.96
CA ALA A 47 -2.83 -16.27 -25.03
C ALA A 47 -2.69 -14.78 -24.65
N ALA A 48 -2.95 -13.86 -25.57
CA ALA A 48 -3.02 -12.43 -25.27
C ALA A 48 -4.17 -12.10 -24.29
N SER A 49 -5.37 -12.68 -24.49
CA SER A 49 -6.50 -12.49 -23.58
C SER A 49 -6.23 -13.05 -22.18
N GLN A 50 -5.57 -14.23 -22.10
CA GLN A 50 -5.17 -14.83 -20.83
C GLN A 50 -4.11 -13.98 -20.10
N ASN A 51 -3.14 -13.43 -20.82
CA ASN A 51 -2.14 -12.54 -20.25
C ASN A 51 -2.77 -11.25 -19.69
N VAL A 52 -3.75 -10.66 -20.39
CA VAL A 52 -4.51 -9.51 -19.90
C VAL A 52 -5.28 -9.85 -18.62
N GLN A 53 -5.91 -11.02 -18.54
CA GLN A 53 -6.59 -11.48 -17.32
C GLN A 53 -5.61 -11.66 -16.15
N ILE A 54 -4.47 -12.30 -16.39
CA ILE A 54 -3.42 -12.49 -15.38
C ILE A 54 -2.87 -11.14 -14.92
N THR A 55 -2.61 -10.21 -15.83
CA THR A 55 -2.13 -8.86 -15.51
C THR A 55 -3.14 -8.10 -14.64
N GLN A 56 -4.42 -8.17 -14.97
CA GLN A 56 -5.48 -7.59 -14.13
C GLN A 56 -5.53 -8.23 -12.75
N GLN A 57 -5.38 -9.56 -12.67
CA GLN A 57 -5.37 -10.27 -11.40
C GLN A 57 -4.14 -9.93 -10.55
N ILE A 58 -2.96 -9.78 -11.15
CA ILE A 58 -1.76 -9.27 -10.48
C ILE A 58 -2.01 -7.85 -9.95
N ALA A 59 -2.55 -6.96 -10.77
CA ALA A 59 -2.84 -5.59 -10.35
C ALA A 59 -3.82 -5.52 -9.16
N ALA A 60 -4.86 -6.36 -9.19
CA ALA A 60 -5.80 -6.49 -8.07
C ALA A 60 -5.09 -6.99 -6.79
N LEU A 61 -4.27 -8.04 -6.90
CA LEU A 61 -3.50 -8.58 -5.77
C LEU A 61 -2.49 -7.56 -5.22
N THR A 62 -1.87 -6.75 -6.08
CA THR A 62 -0.97 -5.66 -5.66
C THR A 62 -1.72 -4.63 -4.83
N LEU A 63 -2.89 -4.18 -5.29
CA LEU A 63 -3.72 -3.22 -4.57
C LEU A 63 -4.21 -3.79 -3.22
N ASP A 64 -4.59 -5.06 -3.18
CA ASP A 64 -4.98 -5.75 -1.95
C ASP A 64 -3.81 -5.79 -0.95
N GLY A 65 -2.60 -6.06 -1.44
CA GLY A 65 -1.38 -6.05 -0.63
C GLY A 65 -1.06 -4.66 -0.05
N GLU A 66 -1.19 -3.60 -0.84
CA GLU A 66 -1.02 -2.22 -0.38
C GLU A 66 -2.06 -1.85 0.68
N THR A 67 -3.33 -2.21 0.44
CA THR A 67 -4.44 -1.96 1.36
C THR A 67 -4.23 -2.71 2.70
N ALA A 68 -3.79 -3.97 2.64
CA ALA A 68 -3.47 -4.75 3.83
C ALA A 68 -2.30 -4.12 4.62
N GLY A 69 -1.28 -3.60 3.93
CA GLY A 69 -0.17 -2.88 4.56
C GLY A 69 -0.62 -1.62 5.31
N LEU A 70 -1.51 -0.82 4.71
CA LEU A 70 -2.09 0.37 5.35
C LEU A 70 -2.93 0.00 6.58
N ALA A 71 -3.75 -1.05 6.47
CA ALA A 71 -4.53 -1.56 7.59
C ALA A 71 -3.63 -2.05 8.74
N GLN A 72 -2.54 -2.77 8.43
CA GLN A 72 -1.58 -3.23 9.42
C GLN A 72 -0.87 -2.06 10.13
N SER A 73 -0.45 -1.03 9.38
CA SER A 73 0.14 0.17 9.97
C SER A 73 -0.84 0.87 10.92
N SER A 74 -2.10 1.01 10.50
CA SER A 74 -3.15 1.60 11.33
C SER A 74 -3.39 0.81 12.63
N LEU A 75 -3.40 -0.53 12.55
CA LEU A 75 -3.53 -1.40 13.73
C LEU A 75 -2.34 -1.30 14.68
N GLN A 76 -1.11 -1.16 14.15
CA GLN A 76 0.09 -0.95 14.97
C GLN A 76 0.02 0.37 15.73
N THR A 77 -0.38 1.46 15.05
CA THR A 77 -0.59 2.76 15.68
C THR A 77 -1.68 2.68 16.76
N LEU A 78 -2.82 2.05 16.46
CA LEU A 78 -3.87 1.80 17.44
C LEU A 78 -3.37 1.04 18.66
N SER A 79 -2.62 -0.06 18.46
CA SER A 79 -2.06 -0.85 19.55
C SER A 79 -1.09 -0.03 20.41
N SER A 80 -0.28 0.83 19.80
CA SER A 80 0.63 1.73 20.51
C SER A 80 -0.15 2.74 21.37
N THR A 81 -1.16 3.38 20.79
CA THR A 81 -2.04 4.34 21.50
C THR A 81 -2.76 3.67 22.68
N ILE A 82 -3.30 2.47 22.50
CA ILE A 82 -3.91 1.69 23.59
C ILE A 82 -2.87 1.37 24.69
N GLY A 83 -1.64 1.03 24.31
CA GLY A 83 -0.53 0.83 25.25
C GLY A 83 -0.22 2.09 26.08
N SER A 84 -0.20 3.26 25.45
CA SER A 84 -0.03 4.55 26.12
C SER A 84 -1.20 4.86 27.06
N ILE A 85 -2.44 4.63 26.62
CA ILE A 85 -3.65 4.80 27.44
C ILE A 85 -3.57 3.89 28.68
N SER A 86 -3.25 2.61 28.51
CA SER A 86 -3.13 1.67 29.62
C SER A 86 -2.09 2.11 30.66
N SER A 87 -0.92 2.57 30.19
CA SER A 87 0.15 3.08 31.06
C SER A 87 -0.28 4.33 31.83
N LEU A 88 -0.95 5.27 31.15
CA LEU A 88 -1.45 6.50 31.76
C LEU A 88 -2.52 6.21 32.82
N VAL A 89 -3.47 5.31 32.54
CA VAL A 89 -4.50 4.90 33.50
C VAL A 89 -3.87 4.23 34.74
N GLN A 90 -2.85 3.39 34.56
CA GLN A 90 -2.12 2.79 35.68
C GLN A 90 -1.42 3.86 36.54
N SER A 91 -0.78 4.85 35.91
CA SER A 91 -0.16 5.98 36.61
C SER A 91 -1.19 6.81 37.39
N LEU A 92 -2.30 7.18 36.75
CA LEU A 92 -3.40 7.91 37.37
C LEU A 92 -3.98 7.17 38.58
N ARG A 93 -4.16 5.85 38.47
CA ARG A 93 -4.60 5.00 39.59
C ARG A 93 -3.59 5.05 40.75
N GLN A 94 -2.29 5.00 40.46
CA GLN A 94 -1.26 5.09 41.50
C GLN A 94 -1.29 6.46 42.20
N THR A 95 -1.42 7.55 41.43
CA THR A 95 -1.55 8.91 41.97
C THR A 95 -2.80 9.05 42.84
N ALA A 96 -3.93 8.48 42.42
CA ALA A 96 -5.17 8.47 43.19
C ALA A 96 -5.04 7.69 44.51
N LEU A 97 -4.35 6.54 44.50
CA LEU A 97 -4.08 5.77 45.71
C LEU A 97 -3.17 6.55 46.68
N THR A 98 -2.17 7.25 46.16
CA THR A 98 -1.31 8.13 46.97
C THR A 98 -2.14 9.26 47.60
N ALA A 99 -3.01 9.91 46.83
CA ALA A 99 -3.88 10.99 47.32
C ALA A 99 -4.90 10.51 48.37
N ALA A 100 -5.30 9.24 48.33
CA ALA A 100 -6.19 8.62 49.30
C ALA A 100 -5.49 8.25 50.63
N ASN A 101 -4.16 8.31 50.69
CA ASN A 101 -3.42 8.05 51.92
C ASN A 101 -3.65 9.17 52.95
N GLY A 102 -4.05 8.79 54.17
CA GLY A 102 -4.41 9.72 55.24
C GLY A 102 -3.26 10.60 55.76
N THR A 103 -2.02 10.29 55.41
CA THR A 103 -0.83 11.08 55.77
C THR A 103 -0.57 12.27 54.84
N VAL A 104 -1.25 12.34 53.68
CA VAL A 104 -1.10 13.44 52.71
C VAL A 104 -1.88 14.65 53.19
N ASN A 105 -1.17 15.77 53.38
CA ASN A 105 -1.76 17.04 53.80
C ASN A 105 -2.64 17.65 52.68
N GLY A 106 -3.44 18.68 53.02
CA GLY A 106 -4.39 19.27 52.08
C GLY A 106 -3.76 19.90 50.84
N GLN A 107 -2.59 20.54 50.98
CA GLN A 107 -1.86 21.17 49.87
C GLN A 107 -1.33 20.13 48.89
N ASP A 108 -0.69 19.07 49.39
CA ASP A 108 -0.16 17.98 48.57
C ASP A 108 -1.29 17.23 47.86
N ARG A 109 -2.43 17.05 48.53
CA ARG A 109 -3.62 16.43 47.92
C ARG A 109 -4.16 17.27 46.75
N GLN A 110 -4.09 18.59 46.85
CA GLN A 110 -4.51 19.49 45.79
C GLN A 110 -3.52 19.48 44.60
N ALA A 111 -2.22 19.37 44.86
CA ALA A 111 -1.22 19.16 43.81
C ALA A 111 -1.42 17.83 43.06
N LEU A 112 -1.72 16.74 43.79
CA LEU A 112 -2.03 15.45 43.19
C LEU A 112 -3.32 15.50 42.36
N ALA A 113 -4.34 16.25 42.80
CA ALA A 113 -5.56 16.44 42.04
C ALA A 113 -5.32 17.17 40.70
N ILE A 114 -4.42 18.15 40.68
CA ILE A 114 -4.01 18.82 39.44
C ILE A 114 -3.35 17.82 38.49
N SER A 115 -2.41 17.01 38.98
CA SER A 115 -1.73 15.98 38.18
C SER A 115 -2.71 14.93 37.61
N VAL A 116 -3.72 14.53 38.39
CA VAL A 116 -4.79 13.65 37.90
C VAL A 116 -5.58 14.31 36.77
N ASN A 117 -5.91 15.59 36.90
CA ASN A 117 -6.66 16.33 35.90
C ASN A 117 -5.86 16.51 34.59
N GLU A 118 -4.56 16.77 34.70
CA GLU A 118 -3.65 16.80 33.55
C GLU A 118 -3.59 15.44 32.83
N GLY A 119 -3.49 14.34 33.58
CA GLY A 119 -3.52 13.00 32.98
C GLY A 119 -4.87 12.66 32.35
N LEU A 120 -5.99 13.15 32.87
CA LEU A 120 -7.30 13.01 32.22
C LEU A 120 -7.36 13.79 30.90
N GLN A 121 -6.80 15.00 30.84
CA GLN A 121 -6.71 15.75 29.59
C GLN A 121 -5.84 15.03 28.56
N GLN A 122 -4.72 14.44 29.00
CA GLN A 122 -3.86 13.64 28.14
C GLN A 122 -4.59 12.37 27.65
N LEU A 123 -5.41 11.74 28.49
CA LEU A 123 -6.24 10.60 28.10
C LEU A 123 -7.24 10.97 27.00
N LEU A 124 -7.89 12.14 27.10
CA LEU A 124 -8.79 12.66 26.06
C LEU A 124 -8.05 12.90 24.74
N GLN A 125 -6.84 13.46 24.80
CA GLN A 125 -6.02 13.66 23.60
C GLN A 125 -5.63 12.33 22.94
N LEU A 126 -5.28 11.31 23.74
CA LEU A 126 -5.01 9.96 23.23
C LEU A 126 -6.28 9.31 22.65
N GLY A 127 -7.43 9.50 23.32
CA GLY A 127 -8.74 9.06 22.85
C GLY A 127 -9.11 9.64 21.49
N ASN A 128 -8.75 10.90 21.26
CA ASN A 128 -9.02 11.64 20.03
C ASN A 128 -7.85 11.62 19.03
N SER A 129 -6.92 10.67 19.18
CA SER A 129 -5.80 10.54 18.24
C SER A 129 -6.28 10.14 16.84
N GLN A 130 -5.68 10.78 15.83
CA GLN A 130 -6.03 10.62 14.42
C GLN A 130 -4.93 9.88 13.65
N THR A 131 -5.32 9.19 12.58
CA THR A 131 -4.41 8.70 11.54
C THR A 131 -3.85 9.88 10.72
N PRO A 132 -2.77 9.68 9.94
CA PRO A 132 -2.27 10.71 9.02
C PRO A 132 -3.33 11.23 8.04
N ASP A 133 -4.33 10.40 7.73
CA ASP A 133 -5.43 10.73 6.83
C ASP A 133 -6.57 11.53 7.51
N GLY A 134 -6.42 11.88 8.79
CA GLY A 134 -7.40 12.67 9.56
C GLY A 134 -8.54 11.86 10.18
N ASN A 135 -8.50 10.53 10.07
CA ASN A 135 -9.50 9.65 10.66
C ASN A 135 -9.19 9.36 12.13
N TYR A 136 -10.20 9.33 13.00
CA TYR A 136 -9.99 8.96 14.40
C TYR A 136 -9.69 7.46 14.54
N LEU A 137 -8.62 7.13 15.26
CA LEU A 137 -8.14 5.75 15.44
C LEU A 137 -9.10 4.90 16.29
N LEU A 138 -9.77 5.52 17.25
CA LEU A 138 -10.58 4.85 18.28
C LEU A 138 -12.09 4.94 18.02
N SER A 139 -12.53 5.54 16.90
CA SER A 139 -13.96 5.68 16.57
C SER A 139 -14.54 4.49 15.79
N GLY A 140 -13.75 3.43 15.58
CA GLY A 140 -14.19 2.20 14.91
C GLY A 140 -14.64 2.44 13.46
N SER A 141 -15.88 2.08 13.14
CA SER A 141 -16.46 2.27 11.79
C SER A 141 -16.88 3.71 11.49
N GLN A 142 -16.90 4.61 12.50
CA GLN A 142 -17.25 6.03 12.33
C GLN A 142 -15.99 6.90 12.38
N SER A 143 -15.10 6.69 11.42
CA SER A 143 -13.78 7.32 11.32
C SER A 143 -13.77 8.85 11.33
N SER A 144 -14.88 9.49 10.96
CA SER A 144 -14.99 10.95 10.82
C SER A 144 -15.51 11.69 12.07
N THR A 145 -15.83 11.00 13.16
CA THR A 145 -16.41 11.62 14.37
C THR A 145 -15.46 11.48 15.56
N SER A 146 -15.25 12.57 16.31
CA SER A 146 -14.46 12.53 17.56
C SER A 146 -15.11 11.55 18.53
N PRO A 147 -14.42 10.49 18.97
CA PRO A 147 -14.99 9.49 19.88
C PRO A 147 -15.18 10.04 21.30
N PHE A 148 -14.42 11.07 21.70
CA PHE A 148 -14.48 11.69 23.02
C PHE A 148 -14.49 13.22 22.96
#